data_AF-A0A397FY94-F1
#
_entry.id   AF-A0A397FY94-F1
#
_cell.length_a   1.000
_cell.length_b   1.000
_cell.length_c   1.000
_cell.angle_alpha   90.00
_cell.angle_beta   90.00
_cell.angle_gamma   90.00
#
_symmetry.space_group_name_H-M   'P 1'
#
loop_
_entity.id
_entity.type
_entity.pdbx_description
1 polymer ?
#
loop_
_entity_poly.entity_id
_entity_poly.type
_entity_poly.pdbx_seq_one_letter_code
_entity_poly.pdbx_strand_id
1 'polypeptide(L)' 'MKRWLSQYPLHGRCHCMAILSHAFVDNFKKHFKVKIQSLSDEDIVFDLVGIDASIANAFRRILLAEVPTMAIEHVYLWNN' A
#
# COMPACT_ATOMS: atom_id res chain seq x y z
N MET A 1 -15.46 -17.69 -18.74
CA MET A 1 -15.14 -17.63 -17.30
C MET A 1 -14.84 -19.03 -16.72
N LYS A 2 -13.90 -19.82 -17.30
CA LYS A 2 -13.31 -21.06 -16.74
C LYS A 2 -12.02 -21.41 -17.50
N ARG A 3 -10.88 -20.77 -17.20
CA ARG A 3 -9.58 -21.06 -17.83
C ARG A 3 -8.38 -20.72 -16.93
N TRP A 4 -8.46 -21.00 -15.63
CA TRP A 4 -7.41 -20.62 -14.67
C TRP A 4 -7.02 -21.71 -13.65
N LEU A 5 -7.42 -22.97 -13.84
CA LEU A 5 -7.04 -24.06 -12.91
C LEU A 5 -6.22 -25.20 -13.55
N SER A 6 -5.69 -25.00 -14.76
CA SER A 6 -4.88 -26.00 -15.46
C SER A 6 -3.43 -25.54 -15.68
N GLN A 7 -2.78 -25.01 -14.64
CA GLN A 7 -1.35 -24.67 -14.72
C GLN A 7 -0.62 -24.77 -13.37
N TYR A 8 -0.87 -25.83 -12.60
CA TYR A 8 0.00 -26.17 -11.46
C TYR A 8 0.73 -27.49 -11.73
N PRO A 9 1.94 -27.47 -12.30
CA PRO A 9 2.82 -28.63 -12.26
C PRO A 9 3.41 -28.74 -10.85
N LEU A 10 2.85 -29.66 -10.06
CA LEU A 10 3.47 -30.19 -8.85
C LEU A 10 4.70 -31.01 -9.26
N HIS A 11 5.87 -30.36 -9.34
CA HIS A 11 7.12 -31.10 -9.46
C HIS A 11 8.30 -30.37 -8.83
N GLY A 12 8.72 -30.89 -7.67
CA GLY A 12 10.13 -31.12 -7.35
C GLY A 12 11.04 -29.92 -7.06
N ARG A 13 11.47 -29.87 -5.79
CA ARG A 13 12.65 -29.17 -5.23
C ARG A 13 12.39 -27.69 -4.90
N CYS A 14 12.80 -27.09 -3.78
CA CYS A 14 13.86 -27.40 -2.83
C CYS A 14 13.46 -26.99 -1.39
N HIS A 15 13.98 -27.78 -0.46
CA HIS A 15 14.32 -27.50 0.93
C HIS A 15 14.85 -26.05 1.16
N CYS A 16 14.01 -25.15 1.67
CA CYS A 16 14.34 -24.00 2.57
C CYS A 16 13.12 -23.06 2.71
N MET A 17 12.11 -23.44 3.49
CA MET A 17 10.93 -22.58 3.71
C MET A 17 11.05 -21.67 4.96
N ALA A 18 12.22 -21.64 5.63
CA ALA A 18 12.31 -21.02 6.95
C ALA A 18 13.52 -20.07 7.19
N ILE A 19 14.41 -19.81 6.22
CA ILE A 19 15.65 -19.06 6.53
C ILE A 19 15.67 -17.59 6.06
N LEU A 20 14.76 -17.10 5.22
CA LEU A 20 14.94 -15.78 4.60
C LEU A 20 13.90 -14.70 4.97
N SER A 21 13.23 -14.77 6.12
CA SER A 21 12.43 -13.61 6.58
C SER A 21 13.34 -12.42 6.94
N HIS A 22 14.41 -12.65 7.69
CA HIS A 22 15.36 -11.61 8.10
C HIS A 22 16.07 -10.98 6.90
N ALA A 23 16.63 -11.79 6.01
CA ALA A 23 17.37 -11.29 4.85
C ALA A 23 16.49 -10.50 3.86
N PHE A 24 15.22 -10.88 3.70
CA PHE A 24 14.28 -10.13 2.86
C PHE A 24 13.98 -8.75 3.44
N VAL A 25 13.69 -8.66 4.74
CA VAL A 25 13.43 -7.38 5.42
C VAL A 25 14.66 -6.48 5.41
N ASP A 26 15.85 -7.04 5.61
CA ASP A 26 17.12 -6.29 5.57
C ASP A 26 17.40 -5.72 4.17
N ASN A 27 17.09 -6.48 3.12
CA ASN A 27 17.20 -5.99 1.74
C ASN A 27 16.14 -4.94 1.44
N PHE A 28 14.88 -5.16 1.85
CA PHE A 28 13.80 -4.19 1.67
C PHE A 28 14.15 -2.85 2.35
N LYS A 29 14.66 -2.89 3.57
CA LYS A 29 15.07 -1.69 4.33
C LYS A 29 16.20 -0.90 3.65
N LYS A 30 17.09 -1.56 2.90
CA LYS A 30 18.17 -0.90 2.15
C LYS A 30 17.67 -0.22 0.87
N HIS A 31 16.63 -0.77 0.24
CA HIS A 31 16.10 -0.26 -1.03
C HIS A 31 14.95 0.74 -0.85
N PHE A 32 14.24 0.69 0.26
CA PHE A 32 13.16 1.62 0.58
C PHE A 32 13.70 3.04 0.75
N LYS A 33 13.28 3.94 -0.15
CA LYS A 33 13.62 5.36 -0.09
C LYS A 33 12.39 6.20 -0.36
N VAL A 34 12.19 7.22 0.48
CA VAL A 34 11.15 8.23 0.31
C VAL A 34 11.82 9.52 -0.13
N LYS A 35 11.33 10.12 -1.22
CA LYS A 35 11.79 11.43 -1.70
C LYS A 35 10.61 12.38 -1.71
N ILE A 36 10.78 13.55 -1.11
CA ILE A 36 9.77 14.61 -1.16
C ILE A 36 10.10 15.47 -2.38
N GLN A 37 9.18 15.56 -3.34
CA GLN A 37 9.36 16.39 -4.53
C GLN A 37 8.91 17.83 -4.25
N SER A 38 7.75 18.00 -3.64
CA SER A 38 7.20 19.31 -3.29
C SER A 38 6.35 19.23 -2.03
N LEU A 39 6.48 20.27 -1.20
CA LEU A 39 5.67 20.48 -0.01
C LEU A 39 5.05 21.87 -0.10
N SER A 40 3.73 21.92 -0.18
CA SER A 40 2.92 23.14 -0.11
C SER A 40 1.98 23.03 1.09
N ASP A 41 1.30 24.13 1.43
CA ASP A 41 0.42 24.16 2.62
C ASP A 41 -0.81 23.24 2.46
N GLU A 42 -1.31 23.11 1.23
CA GLU A 42 -2.50 22.30 0.91
C GLU A 42 -2.16 20.93 0.29
N ASP A 43 -1.00 20.81 -0.36
CA ASP A 43 -0.64 19.63 -1.15
C ASP A 43 0.78 19.12 -0.84
N ILE A 44 0.92 17.79 -0.81
CA ILE A 44 2.19 17.10 -0.60
C ILE A 44 2.41 16.09 -1.72
N VAL A 45 3.55 16.20 -2.42
CA VAL A 45 3.95 15.24 -3.45
C VAL A 45 5.24 14.54 -3.02
N PHE A 46 5.16 13.23 -2.83
CA PHE A 46 6.29 12.40 -2.46
C PHE A 46 6.34 11.12 -3.31
N ASP A 47 7.56 10.71 -3.63
CA ASP A 47 7.84 9.47 -4.34
C ASP A 47 8.26 8.38 -3.35
N LEU A 48 7.71 7.20 -3.58
CA LEU A 48 8.05 5.98 -2.87
C LEU A 48 8.83 5.05 -3.81
N VAL A 49 10.13 4.89 -3.56
CA VAL A 49 11.00 4.04 -4.39
C VAL A 49 11.29 2.74 -3.64
N GLY A 50 11.05 1.60 -4.31
CA GLY A 50 11.36 0.27 -3.79
C GLY A 50 10.23 -0.39 -3.00
N ILE A 51 8.96 -0.07 -3.30
CA ILE A 51 7.78 -0.67 -2.66
C ILE A 51 6.98 -1.50 -3.68
N ASP A 52 6.41 -2.62 -3.22
CA ASP A 52 5.37 -3.36 -3.95
C ASP A 52 4.08 -2.55 -4.15
N ALA A 53 3.41 -2.79 -5.28
CA ALA A 53 2.15 -2.12 -5.62
C ALA A 53 1.03 -2.36 -4.59
N SER A 54 1.07 -3.48 -3.86
CA SER A 54 0.10 -3.80 -2.80
C SER A 54 0.18 -2.84 -1.62
N ILE A 55 1.39 -2.50 -1.17
CA ILE A 55 1.62 -1.56 -0.06
C ILE A 55 1.28 -0.13 -0.49
N ALA A 56 1.66 0.27 -1.72
CA ALA A 56 1.28 1.59 -2.25
C ALA A 56 -0.25 1.76 -2.34
N ASN A 57 -0.97 0.73 -2.80
CA ASN A 57 -2.43 0.75 -2.85
C ASN A 57 -3.07 0.71 -1.45
N ALA A 58 -2.42 0.07 -0.47
CA ALA A 58 -2.86 0.11 0.92
C ALA A 58 -2.79 1.54 1.48
N PHE A 59 -1.68 2.26 1.28
CA PHE A 59 -1.58 3.66 1.70
C PHE A 59 -2.64 4.54 1.04
N ARG A 60 -2.94 4.32 -0.25
CA ARG A 60 -4.02 5.03 -0.94
C ARG A 60 -5.38 4.82 -0.25
N ARG A 61 -5.67 3.60 0.20
CA ARG A 61 -6.93 3.31 0.91
C ARG A 61 -6.94 3.90 2.30
N ILE A 62 -5.83 3.81 3.03
CA ILE A 62 -5.71 4.35 4.38
C ILE A 62 -5.92 5.88 4.37
N LEU A 63 -5.24 6.59 3.46
CA LEU A 63 -5.37 8.05 3.37
C LEU A 63 -6.79 8.52 3.03
N LEU A 64 -7.53 7.75 2.23
CA LEU A 64 -8.89 8.11 1.82
C LEU A 64 -9.98 7.73 2.82
N ALA A 65 -9.80 6.62 3.56
CA ALA A 65 -10.88 6.00 4.33
C ALA A 65 -10.65 5.98 5.83
N GLU A 66 -9.39 5.98 6.28
CA GLU A 66 -9.03 5.79 7.69
C GLU A 66 -8.62 7.11 8.36
N VAL A 67 -8.40 8.18 7.60
CA VAL A 67 -8.14 9.51 8.15
C VAL A 67 -9.50 10.17 8.45
N PRO A 68 -9.90 10.32 9.73
CA PRO A 68 -11.18 10.91 10.06
C PRO A 68 -11.20 12.38 9.66
N THR A 69 -12.20 12.78 8.86
CA THR A 69 -12.44 14.17 8.49
C THR A 69 -13.76 14.64 9.10
N MET A 70 -13.77 15.89 9.57
CA MET A 70 -14.98 16.50 10.11
C MET A 70 -15.82 17.03 8.94
N ALA A 71 -17.01 16.48 8.76
CA ALA A 71 -17.99 16.97 7.80
C ALA A 71 -19.32 17.26 8.52
N ILE A 72 -20.11 18.18 7.97
CA ILE A 72 -21.42 18.53 8.54
C ILE A 72 -22.37 17.36 8.30
N GLU A 73 -22.81 16.69 9.37
CA GLU A 73 -23.69 15.52 9.29
C GLU A 73 -25.18 15.92 9.23
N HIS A 74 -25.57 16.96 9.97
CA HIS A 74 -26.96 17.42 10.02
C HIS A 74 -27.03 18.94 9.86
N VAL A 75 -27.81 19.39 8.87
CA VAL A 75 -28.15 20.80 8.67
C VAL A 75 -29.62 20.99 9.01
N TYR A 76 -29.89 21.73 10.09
CA TYR A 76 -31.25 22.13 10.45
C TYR A 76 -31.53 23.51 9.86
N LEU A 77 -32.39 23.56 8.85
CA LEU A 77 -32.89 24.81 8.27
C LEU A 77 -34.13 25.25 9.07
N TRP A 78 -34.01 26.34 9.80
CA TRP A 78 -35.16 27.01 10.40
C TRP A 78 -35.51 28.24 9.56
N ASN A 79 -36.77 28.29 9.13
CA ASN A 79 -37.48 29.34 8.38
C ASN A 79 -36.71 30.68 8.20
N ASN A 80 -36.39 31.01 6.93
CA ASN A 80 -35.63 32.19 6.46
C ASN A 80 -36.13 33.54 7.00
#